data_AF-A4HG05-F1
#
_entry.id   AF-A4HG05-F1
#
_cell.length_a   1.000
_cell.length_b   1.000
_cell.length_c   1.000
_cell.angle_alpha   90.00
_cell.angle_beta   90.00
_cell.angle_gamma   90.00
#
_symmetry.space_group_name_H-M   'P 1'
#
loop_
_entity.id
_entity.type
_entity.pdbx_description
1 polymer ?
#
loop_
_entity_poly.entity_id
_entity_poly.type
_entity_poly.pdbx_seq_one_letter_code
_entity_poly.pdbx_strand_id
1 'polypeptide(L)'
;MDLRTSVETLRAGDWFYKWTAKGDSVHRRWVWIDTKDYLLVWSNYETYSPHFCGNVRLDHICQVTSHDLSSMDENGLPKTYYVLLIKTRKRVLQLATELKYKCDAWFEALNNVMRFIHRNDMTKGALIPD
;
A
#
# COMPACT_ATOMS: atom_id res chain seq x y z
N MET A 1 11.48 4.79 11.24
CA MET A 1 10.19 4.29 11.76
C MET A 1 10.39 2.88 12.32
N ASP A 2 9.92 2.60 13.54
CA ASP A 2 9.92 1.23 14.11
C ASP A 2 8.73 0.38 13.60
N LEU A 3 8.69 -0.91 13.95
CA LEU A 3 7.65 -1.83 13.47
C LEU A 3 6.24 -1.48 13.99
N ARG A 4 6.10 -1.09 15.26
CA ARG A 4 4.79 -0.74 15.84
C ARG A 4 4.22 0.47 15.10
N THR A 5 5.02 1.53 14.97
CA THR A 5 4.65 2.75 14.23
C THR A 5 4.33 2.44 12.76
N SER A 6 5.07 1.52 12.14
CA SER A 6 4.81 1.07 10.76
C SER A 6 3.45 0.37 10.64
N VAL A 7 3.14 -0.53 11.56
CA VAL A 7 1.86 -1.24 11.60
C VAL A 7 0.71 -0.27 11.86
N GLU A 8 0.85 0.64 12.83
CA GLU A 8 -0.17 1.66 13.13
C GLU A 8 -0.44 2.57 11.93
N THR A 9 0.61 3.04 11.26
CA THR A 9 0.52 3.88 10.05
C THR A 9 -0.30 3.19 8.96
N LEU A 10 0.00 1.92 8.67
CA LEU A 10 -0.68 1.17 7.62
C LEU A 10 -2.09 0.70 8.02
N ARG A 11 -2.32 0.45 9.30
CA ARG A 11 -3.64 0.06 9.84
C ARG A 11 -4.61 1.23 9.91
N ALA A 12 -4.10 2.46 10.13
CA ALA A 12 -4.93 3.67 10.11
C ALA A 12 -5.56 3.90 8.73
N GLY A 13 -4.94 3.37 7.68
CA GLY A 13 -5.47 3.41 6.33
C GLY A 13 -5.40 4.80 5.70
N ASP A 14 -5.56 4.84 4.38
CA ASP A 14 -5.37 6.06 3.61
C ASP A 14 -5.98 5.98 2.21
N TRP A 15 -6.37 7.13 1.67
CA TRP A 15 -6.89 7.24 0.30
C TRP A 15 -5.78 7.32 -0.75
N PHE A 16 -5.72 6.38 -1.69
CA PHE A 16 -4.80 6.40 -2.83
C PHE A 16 -5.53 6.37 -4.17
N TYR A 17 -4.91 6.92 -5.21
CA TYR A 17 -5.27 6.60 -6.59
C TYR A 17 -4.64 5.27 -6.96
N LYS A 18 -5.46 4.30 -7.37
CA LYS A 18 -5.02 2.96 -7.69
C LYS A 18 -5.35 2.64 -9.14
N TRP A 19 -4.35 2.21 -9.91
CA TRP A 19 -4.55 1.72 -11.28
C TRP A 19 -5.17 0.31 -11.25
N THR A 20 -5.98 0.01 -12.26
CA THR A 20 -6.39 -1.36 -12.56
C THR A 20 -5.18 -2.20 -12.93
N ALA A 21 -5.31 -3.53 -12.87
CA ALA A 21 -4.23 -4.43 -13.22
C ALA A 21 -3.75 -4.27 -14.68
N LYS A 22 -4.62 -3.77 -15.57
CA LYS A 22 -4.31 -3.47 -16.97
C LYS A 22 -3.69 -2.09 -17.16
N GLY A 23 -3.72 -1.22 -16.15
CA GLY A 23 -3.23 0.16 -16.23
C GLY A 23 -4.13 1.10 -17.04
N ASP A 24 -5.31 0.64 -17.46
CA ASP A 24 -6.23 1.37 -18.35
C ASP A 24 -7.11 2.40 -17.62
N SER A 25 -7.23 2.29 -16.31
CA SER A 25 -8.10 3.14 -15.50
C SER A 25 -7.55 3.32 -14.09
N VAL A 26 -7.85 4.47 -13.50
CA VAL A 26 -7.41 4.86 -12.17
C VAL A 26 -8.62 5.17 -11.30
N HIS A 27 -8.60 4.70 -10.05
CA HIS A 27 -9.69 4.96 -9.12
C HIS A 27 -9.18 5.31 -7.73
N ARG A 28 -9.86 6.24 -7.07
CA ARG A 28 -9.63 6.51 -5.65
C ARG A 28 -10.08 5.32 -4.81
N ARG A 29 -9.21 4.84 -3.92
CA ARG A 29 -9.44 3.66 -3.07
C ARG A 29 -8.92 3.92 -1.67
N TRP A 30 -9.69 3.50 -0.68
CA TRP A 30 -9.25 3.44 0.71
C TRP A 30 -8.37 2.20 0.84
N VAL A 31 -7.15 2.35 1.35
CA VAL A 31 -6.14 1.28 1.44
C VAL A 31 -5.67 1.15 2.88
N TRP A 32 -5.58 -0.06 3.41
CA TRP A 32 -5.08 -0.33 4.76
C TRP A 32 -4.48 -1.74 4.82
N ILE A 33 -3.78 -2.07 5.90
CA ILE A 33 -3.43 -3.47 6.18
C ILE A 33 -4.40 -4.09 7.17
N ASP A 34 -4.80 -5.33 6.90
CA ASP A 34 -5.42 -6.20 7.88
C ASP A 34 -4.32 -7.06 8.52
N THR A 35 -4.03 -6.80 9.79
CA THR A 35 -3.00 -7.53 10.54
C THR A 35 -3.43 -8.90 11.04
N LYS A 36 -4.74 -9.19 11.05
CA LYS A 36 -5.26 -10.50 11.44
C LYS A 36 -5.05 -11.50 10.30
N ASP A 37 -5.44 -11.08 9.10
CA ASP A 37 -5.38 -11.93 7.90
C ASP A 37 -4.12 -11.72 7.06
N TYR A 38 -3.21 -10.84 7.48
CA TYR A 38 -1.98 -10.49 6.77
C TYR A 38 -2.24 -10.01 5.35
N LEU A 39 -3.17 -9.08 5.18
CA LEU A 39 -3.58 -8.55 3.88
C LEU A 39 -3.21 -7.08 3.76
N LEU A 40 -2.79 -6.67 2.56
CA LEU A 40 -2.95 -5.30 2.07
C LEU A 40 -4.30 -5.25 1.34
N VAL A 41 -5.20 -4.38 1.79
CA VAL A 41 -6.61 -4.35 1.39
C VAL A 41 -6.95 -3.00 0.78
N TRP A 42 -7.89 -2.97 -0.16
CA TRP A 42 -8.48 -1.74 -0.65
C TRP A 42 -9.98 -1.82 -0.97
N SER A 43 -10.67 -0.71 -0.75
CA SER A 43 -12.11 -0.53 -0.96
C SER A 43 -12.43 0.77 -1.71
N ASN A 44 -13.65 0.87 -2.27
CA ASN A 44 -14.20 2.09 -2.85
C ASN A 44 -14.75 3.08 -1.81
N TYR A 45 -14.89 2.68 -0.55
CA TYR A 45 -15.28 3.53 0.59
C TYR A 45 -14.38 3.26 1.80
N GLU A 46 -14.36 4.19 2.74
CA GLU A 46 -13.60 4.04 3.98
C GLU A 46 -14.18 2.92 4.84
N THR A 47 -13.36 1.92 5.15
CA THR A 47 -13.75 0.75 5.94
C THR A 47 -12.52 0.03 6.47
N TYR A 48 -12.72 -0.81 7.48
CA TYR A 48 -11.70 -1.74 7.97
C TYR A 48 -12.19 -3.19 7.88
N SER A 49 -13.34 -3.43 7.24
CA SER A 49 -13.82 -4.77 6.93
C SER A 49 -13.22 -5.23 5.61
N PRO A 50 -12.49 -6.36 5.57
CA PRO A 50 -11.92 -6.88 4.32
C PRO A 50 -12.97 -7.54 3.42
N HIS A 51 -14.22 -7.69 3.88
CA HIS A 51 -15.28 -8.31 3.09
C HIS A 51 -15.55 -7.52 1.81
N PHE A 52 -15.62 -8.23 0.67
CA PHE A 52 -15.82 -7.67 -0.67
C PHE A 52 -14.75 -6.68 -1.15
N CYS A 53 -13.61 -6.61 -0.46
CA CYS A 53 -12.49 -5.74 -0.82
C CYS A 53 -11.48 -6.45 -1.73
N GLY A 54 -10.81 -5.67 -2.58
CA GLY A 54 -9.64 -6.18 -3.28
C GLY A 54 -8.47 -6.30 -2.30
N ASN A 55 -7.66 -7.34 -2.43
CA ASN A 55 -6.55 -7.56 -1.51
C ASN A 55 -5.35 -8.25 -2.17
N VAL A 56 -4.23 -8.21 -1.46
CA VAL A 56 -3.04 -9.05 -1.66
C VAL A 56 -2.55 -9.50 -0.30
N ARG A 57 -2.09 -10.74 -0.20
CA ARG A 57 -1.37 -11.20 1.00
C ARG A 57 -0.03 -10.49 1.14
N LEU A 58 0.29 -10.05 2.34
CA LEU A 58 1.55 -9.36 2.63
C LEU A 58 2.77 -10.24 2.33
N ASP A 59 2.72 -11.54 2.62
CA ASP A 59 3.80 -12.50 2.29
C ASP A 59 3.96 -12.78 0.78
N HIS A 60 3.03 -12.32 -0.06
CA HIS A 60 3.18 -12.37 -1.50
C HIS A 60 3.88 -11.14 -2.08
N ILE A 61 4.11 -10.09 -1.28
CA ILE A 61 4.82 -8.88 -1.70
C ILE A 61 6.32 -9.18 -1.72
N CYS A 62 6.90 -9.16 -2.92
CA CYS A 62 8.32 -9.43 -3.11
C CYS A 62 9.16 -8.16 -2.96
N GLN A 63 8.61 -7.01 -3.34
CA GLN A 63 9.33 -5.74 -3.37
C GLN A 63 8.35 -4.57 -3.29
N VAL A 64 8.76 -3.52 -2.60
CA VAL A 64 8.09 -2.22 -2.60
C VAL A 64 9.12 -1.19 -3.06
N THR A 65 8.78 -0.43 -4.09
CA THR A 65 9.56 0.73 -4.56
C THR A 65 8.68 1.97 -4.64
N SER A 66 9.30 3.14 -4.66
CA SER A 66 8.62 4.41 -4.93
C SER A 66 9.27 5.12 -6.12
N HIS A 67 8.47 5.88 -6.86
CA HIS A 67 8.95 6.79 -7.90
C HIS A 67 8.01 7.97 -8.06
N ASP A 68 8.52 9.03 -8.68
CA ASP A 68 7.77 10.24 -8.95
C ASP A 68 7.27 10.21 -10.40
N LEU A 69 6.02 10.59 -10.61
CA LEU A 69 5.38 10.70 -11.90
C LEU A 69 4.94 12.14 -12.13
N SER A 70 5.65 12.85 -12.99
CA SER A 70 5.26 14.18 -13.44
C SER A 70 4.24 14.08 -14.57
N SER A 71 3.11 14.76 -14.42
CA SER A 71 2.05 14.92 -15.41
C SER A 71 1.74 16.40 -15.60
N MET A 72 1.03 16.76 -16.66
CA MET A 72 0.31 18.04 -16.73
C MET A 72 -1.14 17.81 -16.31
N ASP A 73 -1.74 18.79 -15.64
CA ASP A 73 -3.18 18.81 -15.40
C ASP A 73 -3.95 19.36 -16.61
N GLU A 74 -5.28 19.46 -16.50
CA GLU A 74 -6.15 19.97 -17.57
C GLU A 74 -5.86 21.43 -17.95
N ASN A 75 -5.20 22.19 -17.07
CA ASN A 75 -4.80 23.58 -17.26
C ASN A 75 -3.35 23.71 -17.76
N GLY A 76 -2.66 22.59 -18.02
CA GLY A 76 -1.25 22.58 -18.40
C GLY A 76 -0.28 22.87 -17.27
N LEU A 77 -0.72 22.82 -16.01
CA LEU A 77 0.13 23.00 -14.85
C LEU A 77 0.83 21.68 -14.48
N PRO A 78 2.13 21.71 -14.14
CA PRO A 78 2.84 20.52 -13.68
C PRO A 78 2.21 19.98 -12.40
N LYS A 79 1.86 18.70 -12.44
CA LYS A 79 1.35 17.94 -11.30
C LYS A 79 2.23 16.72 -11.07
N THR A 80 2.76 16.59 -9.85
CA THR A 80 3.57 15.44 -9.47
C THR A 80 2.75 14.47 -8.63
N TYR A 81 2.74 13.22 -9.05
CA TYR A 81 2.21 12.10 -8.29
C TYR A 81 3.37 11.28 -7.71
N TYR A 82 3.27 10.94 -6.44
CA TYR A 82 4.21 10.07 -5.75
C TYR A 82 3.63 8.66 -5.73
N VAL A 83 4.31 7.72 -6.40
CA VAL A 83 3.78 6.40 -6.73
C VAL A 83 4.51 5.31 -5.96
N LEU A 84 3.76 4.50 -5.22
CA LEU A 84 4.20 3.24 -4.64
C LEU A 84 3.94 2.10 -5.62
N LEU A 85 4.99 1.37 -5.97
CA LEU A 85 4.95 0.15 -6.73
C LEU A 85 5.12 -1.04 -5.80
N ILE A 86 4.06 -1.82 -5.64
CA ILE A 86 4.03 -3.00 -4.78
C ILE A 86 4.04 -4.23 -5.69
N LYS A 87 5.23 -4.80 -5.87
CA LYS A 87 5.43 -6.00 -6.69
C LYS A 87 5.10 -7.23 -5.87
N THR A 88 4.15 -8.01 -6.38
CA THR A 88 3.78 -9.31 -5.84
C THR A 88 4.26 -10.42 -6.78
N ARG A 89 4.15 -11.68 -6.36
CA ARG A 89 4.42 -12.85 -7.22
C ARG A 89 3.58 -12.88 -8.51
N LYS A 90 2.42 -12.23 -8.54
CA LYS A 90 1.46 -12.33 -9.66
C LYS A 90 1.29 -11.03 -10.46
N ARG A 91 1.54 -9.88 -9.85
CA ARG A 91 1.23 -8.55 -10.42
C ARG A 91 1.98 -7.44 -9.71
N VAL A 92 2.00 -6.26 -10.33
CA VAL A 92 2.40 -5.00 -9.71
C VAL A 92 1.15 -4.20 -9.38
N LEU A 93 1.03 -3.77 -8.13
CA LEU A 93 0.02 -2.82 -7.69
C LEU A 93 0.64 -1.42 -7.67
N GLN A 94 -0.04 -0.45 -8.27
CA GLN A 94 0.40 0.95 -8.30
C GLN A 94 -0.56 1.80 -7.48
N LEU A 95 -0.04 2.49 -6.46
CA LEU A 95 -0.79 3.41 -5.61
C LEU A 95 -0.13 4.79 -5.70
N ALA A 96 -0.87 5.82 -6.09
CA ALA A 96 -0.38 7.18 -6.16
C ALA A 96 -1.09 8.11 -5.18
N THR A 97 -0.36 9.15 -4.78
CA THR A 97 -0.83 10.25 -3.95
C THR A 97 -0.19 11.55 -4.43
N GLU A 98 -0.84 12.67 -4.19
CA GLU A 98 -0.28 14.01 -4.43
C GLU A 98 0.58 14.49 -3.25
N LEU A 99 0.61 13.72 -2.17
CA LEU A 99 1.26 14.06 -0.91
C LEU A 99 2.55 13.24 -0.73
N LYS A 100 3.71 13.90 -0.86
CA LYS A 100 5.02 13.24 -0.75
C LYS A 100 5.22 12.54 0.58
N TYR A 101 4.96 13.26 1.68
CA TYR A 101 5.16 12.74 3.04
C TYR A 101 4.37 11.45 3.29
N LYS A 102 3.17 11.34 2.70
CA LYS A 102 2.33 10.15 2.78
C LYS A 102 2.93 8.99 2.00
N CYS A 103 3.41 9.23 0.78
CA CYS A 103 4.09 8.21 -0.02
C CYS A 103 5.32 7.68 0.72
N ASP A 104 6.14 8.58 1.27
CA ASP A 104 7.36 8.24 2.00
C ASP A 104 7.05 7.44 3.27
N ALA A 105 6.05 7.86 4.05
CA ALA A 105 5.61 7.15 5.26
C ALA A 105 5.10 5.73 4.94
N TRP A 106 4.25 5.59 3.91
CA TRP A 106 3.75 4.28 3.46
C TRP A 106 4.86 3.39 2.89
N PHE A 107 5.81 3.97 2.14
CA PHE A 107 6.97 3.27 1.61
C PHE A 107 7.83 2.68 2.73
N GLU A 108 8.18 3.50 3.71
CA GLU A 108 9.00 3.08 4.86
C GLU A 108 8.27 2.02 5.68
N ALA A 109 6.99 2.26 6.00
CA ALA A 109 6.18 1.36 6.81
C ALA A 109 6.00 -0.01 6.13
N LEU A 110 5.65 -0.05 4.84
CA LEU A 110 5.50 -1.32 4.11
C LEU A 110 6.82 -2.09 4.08
N ASN A 111 7.95 -1.44 3.80
CA ASN A 111 9.25 -2.11 3.79
C ASN A 111 9.61 -2.68 5.18
N ASN A 112 9.31 -1.97 6.26
CA ASN A 112 9.55 -2.47 7.61
C ASN A 112 8.69 -3.70 7.94
N VAL A 113 7.39 -3.67 7.60
CA VAL A 113 6.50 -4.83 7.79
C VAL A 113 6.97 -6.01 6.91
N MET A 114 7.38 -5.78 5.67
CA MET A 114 7.85 -6.87 4.79
C MET A 114 9.15 -7.48 5.28
N ARG A 115 10.09 -6.67 5.78
CA ARG A 115 11.33 -7.17 6.41
C ARG A 115 11.02 -8.05 7.63
N PHE A 116 10.05 -7.65 8.44
CA PHE A 116 9.62 -8.46 9.58
C PHE A 116 9.00 -9.79 9.13
N ILE A 117 8.08 -9.76 8.17
CA ILE A 117 7.42 -10.96 7.64
C ILE A 117 8.43 -11.93 7.04
N HIS A 118 9.36 -11.45 6.22
CA HIS A 118 10.37 -12.30 5.58
C HIS A 118 11.41 -12.86 6.54
N ARG A 119 11.66 -12.20 7.69
CA ARG A 119 12.57 -12.71 8.73
C ARG A 119 11.92 -13.76 9.63
N ASN A 120 10.61 -13.64 9.87
CA ASN A 120 9.89 -14.45 10.86
C ASN A 120 8.99 -15.51 10.23
N ASP A 121 9.44 -16.11 9.12
CA ASP A 121 8.80 -17.21 8.37
C ASP A 121 7.46 -17.69 8.97
N MET A 122 6.33 -17.26 8.37
CA MET A 122 4.97 -17.12 8.98
C MET A 122 4.27 -18.41 9.47
N THR A 123 5.01 -19.40 9.95
CA THR A 123 4.50 -20.55 10.70
C THR A 123 3.87 -20.16 12.05
N LYS A 124 3.94 -18.89 12.48
CA LYS A 124 3.32 -18.39 13.72
C LYS A 124 2.51 -17.12 13.46
N GLY A 125 1.25 -17.15 13.90
CA GLY A 125 0.19 -16.19 13.54
C GLY A 125 0.31 -14.79 14.14
N ALA A 126 -0.64 -13.96 13.66
CA ALA A 126 -0.89 -12.52 13.85
C ALA A 126 0.33 -11.56 13.89
N LEU A 127 0.29 -10.49 13.07
CA LEU A 127 1.18 -9.32 13.21
C LEU A 127 0.80 -8.56 14.49
N ILE A 128 1.23 -9.06 15.63
CA ILE A 128 1.06 -8.41 16.93
C ILE A 128 2.44 -7.84 17.30
N PRO A 129 2.61 -6.51 17.32
CA PRO A 129 3.78 -5.93 17.94
C PRO A 129 3.68 -6.14 19.46
N ASP A 130 4.78 -6.56 20.08
CA ASP A 130 4.92 -6.57 21.54
C ASP A 130 4.67 -5.17 22.16
#